data_AF-A0A8K0XTJ8-F1
#
_entry.id   AF-A0A8K0XTJ8-F1
#
_cell.length_a   1.000
_cell.length_b   1.000
_cell.length_c   1.000
_cell.angle_alpha   90.00
_cell.angle_beta   90.00
_cell.angle_gamma   90.00
#
_symmetry.space_group_name_H-M   'P 1'
#
loop_
_entity.id
_entity.type
_entity.pdbx_description
1 polymer ?
#
loop_
_entity_poly.entity_id
_entity_poly.type
_entity_poly.pdbx_seq_one_letter_code
_entity_poly.pdbx_strand_id
1 'polypeptide(L)'
;MSTSHHTLQPRPLSSWMSTPGSIPSTTTANTSSIIPAAVFEQDDTLSHIIEVANQDVEMRDVFPVGSTYLVIDTNVLIDQLSVIKRLSEDIEAHLLPLVIVIPSVVLTELDGLKNREQLRWFAQTASTYILDKVKQWKSVKVQARRETFNIEAKESDIIRKNDIKIFDCCCYFRTKGNVILASGDKNLCIECEKEHIRTISPPKRTWTSRDIAHALVAYDIHGIQPELFRGHEDASYRPASENSTRTRVTEGSVCQADEDRMDVYEEYLTQSAAEDFTPSHALDALHWQVIDHFSSLFKNLADRLRTANGHGGPPVVSAHAPWFRRIRVEEWTVEQCLDYFKYHVEQKRLPRLRDTTPPIAVFLLRSQEKLHGRRGRRGQDWSRQDWVNVAGGMKEIGERVGDGALYQSVLGLLCEMDLVFHSAMRPTGM
;
A
#
# COMPACT_ATOMS: atom_id res chain seq x y z
N MET A 1 22.82 42.29 53.17
CA MET A 1 22.72 43.37 54.16
C MET A 1 22.85 44.69 53.41
N SER A 2 22.04 45.69 53.78
CA SER A 2 21.74 46.94 53.05
C SER A 2 20.69 46.79 51.95
N THR A 3 19.64 47.62 51.81
CA THR A 3 19.02 48.66 52.65
C THR A 3 17.65 48.91 52.02
N SER A 4 16.62 49.01 52.86
CA SER A 4 15.22 49.24 52.54
C SER A 4 14.88 50.73 52.62
N HIS A 5 14.05 51.24 51.70
CA HIS A 5 13.24 52.44 51.89
C HIS A 5 11.87 52.23 51.24
N HIS A 6 10.85 52.03 52.08
CA HIS A 6 9.43 52.10 51.72
C HIS A 6 8.85 53.38 52.33
N THR A 7 8.21 54.19 51.49
CA THR A 7 7.53 55.43 51.86
C THR A 7 6.02 55.20 51.93
N LEU A 8 5.39 55.77 52.95
CA LEU A 8 3.97 55.70 53.31
C LEU A 8 3.11 56.73 52.53
N GLN A 9 1.95 56.26 52.03
CA GLN A 9 0.58 56.85 52.02
C GLN A 9 0.32 58.25 51.37
N PRO A 10 -0.92 58.61 50.93
CA PRO A 10 -2.24 58.28 51.53
C PRO A 10 -3.44 57.99 50.59
N ARG A 11 -4.57 57.58 51.21
CA ARG A 11 -5.93 57.44 50.62
C ARG A 11 -6.59 58.81 50.33
N PRO A 12 -7.66 58.88 49.51
CA PRO A 12 -9.01 58.95 50.11
C PRO A 12 -10.17 58.27 49.34
N LEU A 13 -11.32 58.27 50.03
CA LEU A 13 -12.67 57.71 49.83
C LEU A 13 -13.34 57.99 48.47
N SER A 14 -14.14 57.07 47.93
CA SER A 14 -15.64 56.98 47.96
C SER A 14 -16.05 56.32 46.62
N SER A 15 -17.19 55.70 46.33
CA SER A 15 -18.56 55.65 46.85
C SER A 15 -19.26 54.43 46.23
N TRP A 16 -20.30 53.92 46.90
CA TRP A 16 -21.21 52.88 46.41
C TRP A 16 -22.08 53.35 45.24
N MET A 17 -22.30 52.48 44.24
CA MET A 17 -23.56 52.39 43.50
C MET A 17 -23.81 50.92 43.09
N SER A 18 -25.01 50.46 43.37
CA SER A 18 -25.53 49.11 43.09
C SER A 18 -26.31 49.07 41.77
N THR A 19 -26.56 47.83 41.30
CA THR A 19 -27.58 47.30 40.34
C THR A 19 -27.01 46.79 39.00
N PRO A 20 -27.73 45.90 38.28
CA PRO A 20 -28.31 44.63 38.72
C PRO A 20 -27.89 43.46 37.79
N GLY A 21 -28.38 42.26 38.10
CA GLY A 21 -27.90 40.97 37.58
C GLY A 21 -27.86 40.78 36.06
N SER A 22 -26.92 39.93 35.65
CA SER A 22 -26.85 39.33 34.33
C SER A 22 -26.40 37.88 34.49
N ILE A 23 -27.19 37.01 33.89
CA ILE A 23 -27.14 35.54 33.91
C ILE A 23 -25.77 35.03 33.44
N PRO A 24 -25.16 34.00 34.08
CA PRO A 24 -23.97 33.37 33.53
C PRO A 24 -24.37 32.46 32.37
N SER A 25 -24.18 32.93 31.15
CA SER A 25 -24.16 32.09 29.96
C SER A 25 -22.92 31.20 30.01
N THR A 26 -23.15 29.92 30.27
CA THR A 26 -22.21 28.81 30.02
C THR A 26 -21.72 28.89 28.57
N THR A 27 -20.53 29.44 28.38
CA THR A 27 -19.78 29.28 27.14
C THR A 27 -18.98 28.00 27.26
N THR A 28 -19.58 26.91 26.79
CA THR A 28 -18.86 25.68 26.46
C THR A 28 -17.87 25.99 25.34
N ALA A 29 -16.60 26.15 25.70
CA ALA A 29 -15.49 26.17 24.75
C ALA A 29 -15.30 24.77 24.16
N ASN A 30 -16.08 24.44 23.12
CA ASN A 30 -15.76 23.35 22.21
C ASN A 30 -14.68 23.85 21.24
N THR A 31 -13.44 23.82 21.69
CA THR A 31 -12.29 23.97 20.80
C THR A 31 -12.01 22.59 20.20
N SER A 32 -12.83 22.17 19.23
CA SER A 32 -12.42 21.11 18.31
C SER A 32 -11.24 21.65 17.51
N SER A 33 -10.04 21.20 17.84
CA SER A 33 -8.83 21.43 17.04
C SER A 33 -9.00 20.71 15.70
N ILE A 34 -9.69 21.35 14.76
CA ILE A 34 -9.78 20.91 13.38
C ILE A 34 -8.40 21.21 12.79
N ILE A 35 -7.58 20.17 12.64
CA ILE A 35 -6.36 20.26 11.85
C ILE A 35 -6.79 20.68 10.44
N PRO A 36 -6.28 21.78 9.87
CA PRO A 36 -6.71 22.26 8.57
C PRO A 36 -6.43 21.21 7.50
N ALA A 37 -7.38 21.02 6.58
CA ALA A 37 -7.33 20.00 5.51
C ALA A 37 -6.01 20.01 4.72
N ALA A 38 -5.36 21.17 4.60
CA ALA A 38 -4.06 21.35 3.94
C ALA A 38 -2.90 20.54 4.57
N VAL A 39 -2.97 20.18 5.87
CA VAL A 39 -1.94 19.36 6.53
C VAL A 39 -2.00 17.90 6.06
N PHE A 40 -3.16 17.44 5.59
CA PHE A 40 -3.36 16.07 5.15
C PHE A 40 -3.12 15.87 3.65
N GLU A 41 -2.73 16.91 2.90
CA GLU A 41 -2.40 16.80 1.47
C GLU A 41 -1.01 16.22 1.21
N GLN A 42 -0.12 16.19 2.20
CA GLN A 42 1.21 15.60 2.05
C GLN A 42 1.21 14.11 2.39
N ASP A 43 1.26 13.28 1.34
CA ASP A 43 1.58 11.85 1.43
C ASP A 43 3.11 11.65 1.35
N ASP A 44 3.75 11.47 2.50
CA ASP A 44 5.21 11.33 2.61
C ASP A 44 5.73 9.91 2.28
N THR A 45 4.84 9.00 1.85
CA THR A 45 5.19 7.60 1.56
C THR A 45 6.32 7.48 0.53
N LEU A 46 6.31 8.31 -0.51
CA LEU A 46 7.29 8.24 -1.59
C LEU A 46 8.66 8.78 -1.21
N SER A 47 8.72 9.87 -0.41
CA SER A 47 9.99 10.38 0.10
C SER A 47 10.68 9.30 0.93
N HIS A 48 9.91 8.63 1.80
CA HIS A 48 10.41 7.56 2.64
C HIS A 48 10.90 6.35 1.81
N ILE A 49 10.20 5.97 0.73
CA ILE A 49 10.68 4.93 -0.20
C ILE A 49 12.03 5.32 -0.79
N ILE A 50 12.17 6.55 -1.27
CA ILE A 50 13.42 7.04 -1.88
C ILE A 50 14.55 7.08 -0.85
N GLU A 51 14.27 7.47 0.39
CA GLU A 51 15.26 7.44 1.48
C GLU A 51 15.75 6.02 1.76
N VAL A 52 14.84 5.06 1.93
CA VAL A 52 15.20 3.65 2.15
C VAL A 52 16.00 3.11 0.97
N ALA A 53 15.61 3.44 -0.27
CA ALA A 53 16.34 3.02 -1.47
C ALA A 53 17.75 3.65 -1.58
N ASN A 54 17.95 4.87 -1.10
CA ASN A 54 19.28 5.49 -1.13
C ASN A 54 20.19 4.94 -0.02
N GLN A 55 19.65 4.58 1.15
CA GLN A 55 20.40 3.88 2.19
C GLN A 55 20.94 2.53 1.69
N ASP A 56 20.19 1.83 0.82
CA ASP A 56 20.57 0.57 0.19
C ASP A 56 21.86 0.67 -0.65
N VAL A 57 22.07 1.76 -1.42
CA VAL A 57 23.32 1.93 -2.21
C VAL A 57 24.57 2.02 -1.33
N GLU A 58 24.41 2.49 -0.10
CA GLU A 58 25.53 2.63 0.85
C GLU A 58 25.84 1.29 1.56
N MET A 59 24.96 0.28 1.45
CA MET A 59 25.12 -1.07 2.01
C MET A 59 25.01 -2.17 0.92
N ARG A 60 26.12 -2.45 0.21
CA ARG A 60 26.17 -3.38 -0.95
C ARG A 60 25.74 -4.86 -0.68
N ASP A 61 25.31 -5.48 -1.79
CA ASP A 61 25.24 -6.91 -2.15
C ASP A 61 24.23 -7.81 -1.42
N VAL A 62 22.96 -7.39 -1.33
CA VAL A 62 21.86 -8.35 -1.09
C VAL A 62 21.58 -9.20 -2.34
N PHE A 63 21.85 -8.66 -3.54
CA PHE A 63 21.55 -9.34 -4.79
C PHE A 63 22.82 -9.93 -5.42
N PRO A 64 22.90 -11.26 -5.61
CA PRO A 64 24.09 -11.92 -6.11
C PRO A 64 24.44 -11.46 -7.53
N VAL A 65 25.74 -11.40 -7.83
CA VAL A 65 26.26 -11.17 -9.19
C VAL A 65 25.69 -12.23 -10.13
N GLY A 66 25.13 -11.82 -11.26
CA GLY A 66 24.41 -12.72 -12.19
C GLY A 66 22.91 -12.83 -11.95
N SER A 67 22.34 -12.01 -11.05
CA SER A 67 20.88 -11.85 -10.92
C SER A 67 20.25 -11.35 -12.22
N THR A 68 19.01 -11.76 -12.44
CA THR A 68 18.15 -11.19 -13.49
C THR A 68 17.33 -10.06 -12.90
N TYR A 69 17.30 -8.92 -13.58
CA TYR A 69 16.55 -7.73 -13.17
C TYR A 69 15.33 -7.56 -14.07
N LEU A 70 14.15 -7.58 -13.47
CA LEU A 70 12.89 -7.26 -14.14
C LEU A 70 12.53 -5.81 -13.84
N VAL A 71 12.77 -4.90 -14.79
CA VAL A 71 12.46 -3.48 -14.66
C VAL A 71 10.98 -3.26 -14.99
N ILE A 72 10.23 -2.65 -14.07
CA ILE A 72 8.78 -2.46 -14.20
C ILE A 72 8.46 -1.02 -14.60
N ASP A 73 7.58 -0.86 -15.60
CA ASP A 73 6.97 0.40 -16.00
C ASP A 73 5.72 0.75 -15.15
N THR A 74 5.36 2.02 -15.04
CA THR A 74 4.21 2.52 -14.27
C THR A 74 2.90 1.89 -14.70
N ASN A 75 2.67 1.77 -16.02
CA ASN A 75 1.42 1.17 -16.53
C ASN A 75 1.28 -0.29 -16.09
N VAL A 76 2.38 -1.04 -16.13
CA VAL A 76 2.40 -2.43 -15.66
C VAL A 76 2.15 -2.48 -14.16
N LEU A 77 2.79 -1.61 -13.40
CA LEU A 77 2.61 -1.57 -11.95
C LEU A 77 1.18 -1.22 -11.53
N ILE A 78 0.51 -0.30 -12.25
CA ILE A 78 -0.86 0.10 -11.97
C ILE A 78 -1.86 -0.98 -12.40
N ASP A 79 -1.72 -1.52 -13.60
CA ASP A 79 -2.69 -2.45 -14.18
C ASP A 79 -2.53 -3.87 -13.64
N GLN A 80 -1.30 -4.25 -13.23
CA GLN A 80 -0.90 -5.63 -12.97
C GLN A 80 -0.28 -5.78 -11.57
N LEU A 81 -0.61 -4.91 -10.61
CA LEU A 81 -0.02 -4.94 -9.26
C LEU A 81 -0.18 -6.31 -8.57
N SER A 82 -1.31 -6.99 -8.76
CA SER A 82 -1.60 -8.34 -8.26
C SER A 82 -0.59 -9.37 -8.80
N VAL A 83 -0.33 -9.34 -10.10
CA VAL A 83 0.68 -10.17 -10.78
C VAL A 83 2.06 -9.93 -10.18
N ILE A 84 2.44 -8.65 -10.00
CA ILE A 84 3.75 -8.27 -9.46
C ILE A 84 3.90 -8.69 -8.00
N LYS A 85 2.83 -8.57 -7.18
CA LYS A 85 2.77 -9.08 -5.81
C LYS A 85 3.02 -10.58 -5.77
N ARG A 86 2.29 -11.33 -6.60
CA ARG A 86 2.41 -12.78 -6.68
C ARG A 86 3.79 -13.22 -7.14
N LEU A 87 4.31 -12.56 -8.17
CA LEU A 87 5.67 -12.79 -8.66
C LEU A 87 6.70 -12.57 -7.55
N SER A 88 6.58 -11.49 -6.78
CA SER A 88 7.45 -11.22 -5.62
C SER A 88 7.38 -12.32 -4.57
N GLU A 89 6.18 -12.82 -4.25
CA GLU A 89 5.99 -13.93 -3.32
C GLU A 89 6.61 -15.23 -3.84
N ASP A 90 6.44 -15.54 -5.12
CA ASP A 90 7.01 -16.75 -5.75
C ASP A 90 8.55 -16.68 -5.83
N ILE A 91 9.11 -15.50 -6.11
CA ILE A 91 10.57 -15.25 -6.05
C ILE A 91 11.10 -15.54 -4.64
N GLU A 92 10.41 -15.06 -3.61
CA GLU A 92 10.82 -15.22 -2.22
C GLU A 92 10.67 -16.67 -1.73
N ALA A 93 9.57 -17.33 -2.10
CA ALA A 93 9.28 -18.70 -1.69
C ALA A 93 10.29 -19.70 -2.28
N HIS A 94 10.71 -19.47 -3.52
CA HIS A 94 11.61 -20.37 -4.26
C HIS A 94 13.06 -19.87 -4.33
N LEU A 95 13.38 -18.76 -3.65
CA LEU A 95 14.71 -18.13 -3.62
C LEU A 95 15.32 -17.92 -5.01
N LEU A 96 14.50 -17.42 -5.94
CA LEU A 96 14.90 -17.25 -7.33
C LEU A 96 15.91 -16.09 -7.48
N PRO A 97 16.90 -16.19 -8.39
CA PRO A 97 17.86 -15.13 -8.67
C PRO A 97 17.26 -14.02 -9.56
N LEU A 98 16.06 -13.55 -9.18
CA LEU A 98 15.27 -12.55 -9.90
C LEU A 98 14.96 -11.38 -8.97
N VAL A 99 15.17 -10.16 -9.46
CA VAL A 99 14.94 -8.93 -8.70
C VAL A 99 14.01 -8.03 -9.50
N ILE A 100 12.90 -7.63 -8.90
CA ILE A 100 11.98 -6.66 -9.47
C ILE A 100 12.53 -5.27 -9.20
N VAL A 101 12.87 -4.53 -10.25
CA VAL A 101 13.42 -3.18 -10.16
C VAL A 101 12.35 -2.17 -10.54
N ILE A 102 12.13 -1.17 -9.68
CA ILE A 102 11.20 -0.08 -9.90
C ILE A 102 12.01 1.20 -10.15
N PRO A 103 12.00 1.76 -11.38
CA PRO A 103 12.70 2.99 -11.69
C PRO A 103 12.24 4.15 -10.80
N SER A 104 13.14 5.09 -10.48
CA SER A 104 12.80 6.22 -9.63
C SER A 104 11.77 7.15 -10.28
N VAL A 105 11.72 7.18 -11.62
CA VAL A 105 10.72 7.94 -12.38
C VAL A 105 9.32 7.38 -12.20
N VAL A 106 9.15 6.06 -12.07
CA VAL A 106 7.86 5.41 -11.82
C VAL A 106 7.25 5.92 -10.51
N LEU A 107 8.07 6.12 -9.47
CA LEU A 107 7.60 6.72 -8.22
C LEU A 107 7.08 8.15 -8.40
N THR A 108 7.73 8.95 -9.25
CA THR A 108 7.30 10.31 -9.56
C THR A 108 5.98 10.30 -10.33
N GLU A 109 5.80 9.35 -11.25
CA GLU A 109 4.55 9.18 -11.99
C GLU A 109 3.41 8.73 -11.08
N LEU A 110 3.65 7.77 -10.20
CA LEU A 110 2.67 7.34 -9.19
C LEU A 110 2.19 8.53 -8.35
N ASP A 111 3.07 9.44 -7.96
CA ASP A 111 2.69 10.65 -7.22
C ASP A 111 1.73 11.54 -8.03
N GLY A 112 2.05 11.75 -9.31
CA GLY A 112 1.17 12.46 -10.24
C GLY A 112 -0.19 11.79 -10.39
N LEU A 113 -0.24 10.45 -10.40
CA LEU A 113 -1.47 9.67 -10.51
C LEU A 113 -2.36 9.74 -9.26
N LYS A 114 -1.81 10.02 -8.07
CA LYS A 114 -2.62 10.22 -6.85
C LYS A 114 -3.58 11.41 -6.96
N ASN A 115 -3.23 12.40 -7.79
CA ASN A 115 -4.09 13.55 -8.06
C ASN A 115 -5.24 13.23 -9.02
N ARG A 116 -5.18 12.11 -9.73
CA ARG A 116 -6.26 11.65 -10.63
C ARG A 116 -7.23 10.75 -9.87
N GLU A 117 -8.46 11.20 -9.71
CA GLU A 117 -9.48 10.52 -8.90
C GLU A 117 -9.66 9.03 -9.26
N GLN A 118 -9.69 8.70 -10.57
CA GLN A 118 -9.91 7.33 -11.06
C GLN A 118 -8.75 6.35 -10.82
N LEU A 119 -7.55 6.88 -10.60
CA LEU A 119 -6.30 6.11 -10.45
C LEU A 119 -5.70 6.25 -9.04
N ARG A 120 -6.25 7.15 -8.22
CA ARG A 120 -5.76 7.47 -6.87
C ARG A 120 -5.61 6.22 -6.01
N TRP A 121 -6.65 5.38 -5.96
CA TRP A 121 -6.64 4.13 -5.20
C TRP A 121 -5.50 3.19 -5.62
N PHE A 122 -5.32 3.00 -6.93
CA PHE A 122 -4.29 2.10 -7.47
C PHE A 122 -2.89 2.65 -7.23
N ALA A 123 -2.68 3.95 -7.42
CA ALA A 123 -1.40 4.61 -7.16
C ALA A 123 -1.01 4.54 -5.68
N GLN A 124 -1.96 4.72 -4.76
CA GLN A 124 -1.74 4.60 -3.31
C GLN A 124 -1.46 3.15 -2.90
N THR A 125 -2.21 2.19 -3.45
CA THR A 125 -2.01 0.76 -3.21
C THR A 125 -0.64 0.30 -3.70
N ALA A 126 -0.24 0.73 -4.90
CA ALA A 126 1.08 0.46 -5.45
C ALA A 126 2.19 1.07 -4.58
N SER A 127 2.06 2.34 -4.18
CA SER A 127 3.05 3.02 -3.33
C SER A 127 3.24 2.31 -1.99
N THR A 128 2.15 1.89 -1.36
CA THR A 128 2.20 1.18 -0.07
C THR A 128 2.84 -0.20 -0.21
N TYR A 129 2.50 -0.94 -1.27
CA TYR A 129 3.15 -2.21 -1.58
C TYR A 129 4.67 -2.06 -1.81
N ILE A 130 5.08 -1.04 -2.57
CA ILE A 130 6.49 -0.76 -2.82
C ILE A 130 7.21 -0.50 -1.50
N LEU A 131 6.65 0.35 -0.63
CA LEU A 131 7.25 0.66 0.66
C LEU A 131 7.47 -0.61 1.50
N ASP A 132 6.46 -1.48 1.57
CA ASP A 132 6.54 -2.73 2.32
C ASP A 132 7.64 -3.64 1.81
N LYS A 133 7.72 -3.85 0.49
CA LYS A 133 8.70 -4.76 -0.09
C LYS A 133 10.10 -4.19 -0.07
N VAL A 134 10.25 -2.88 -0.26
CA VAL A 134 11.54 -2.20 -0.17
C VAL A 134 12.07 -2.24 1.26
N LYS A 135 11.25 -2.23 2.31
CA LYS A 135 11.73 -2.42 3.69
C LYS A 135 12.25 -3.84 3.98
N GLN A 136 11.73 -4.83 3.27
CA GLN A 136 12.09 -6.24 3.50
C GLN A 136 13.39 -6.65 2.81
N TRP A 137 13.82 -5.92 1.77
CA TRP A 137 15.03 -6.18 0.99
C TRP A 137 15.16 -7.63 0.48
N LYS A 138 14.08 -8.17 -0.10
CA LYS A 138 14.07 -9.56 -0.59
C LYS A 138 13.99 -9.68 -2.11
N SER A 139 12.90 -9.22 -2.70
CA SER A 139 12.59 -9.47 -4.12
C SER A 139 12.34 -8.19 -4.94
N VAL A 140 12.10 -7.06 -4.26
CA VAL A 140 11.81 -5.77 -4.91
C VAL A 140 12.86 -4.74 -4.49
N LYS A 141 13.36 -4.00 -5.47
CA LYS A 141 14.30 -2.89 -5.31
C LYS A 141 13.76 -1.66 -6.02
N VAL A 142 13.95 -0.49 -5.42
CA VAL A 142 13.75 0.80 -6.08
C VAL A 142 15.10 1.33 -6.56
N GLN A 143 15.16 1.84 -7.78
CA GLN A 143 16.34 2.49 -8.33
C GLN A 143 16.74 3.68 -7.45
N ALA A 144 17.95 3.65 -6.93
CA ALA A 144 18.49 4.74 -6.14
C ALA A 144 19.05 5.87 -7.02
N ARG A 145 19.25 7.06 -6.44
CA ARG A 145 19.64 8.27 -7.19
C ARG A 145 20.97 8.15 -7.94
N ARG A 146 21.87 7.28 -7.49
CA ARG A 146 23.19 7.05 -8.10
C ARG A 146 23.21 5.89 -9.09
N GLU A 147 22.10 5.17 -9.24
CA GLU A 147 21.97 4.00 -10.13
C GLU A 147 21.45 4.43 -11.51
N THR A 148 22.14 5.36 -12.16
CA THR A 148 21.73 5.99 -13.43
C THR A 148 22.96 6.35 -14.26
N PHE A 149 22.83 6.35 -15.59
CA PHE A 149 23.85 6.92 -16.48
C PHE A 149 23.62 8.40 -16.79
N ASN A 150 22.53 8.98 -16.27
CA ASN A 150 22.08 10.34 -16.57
C ASN A 150 21.94 10.58 -18.08
N ILE A 151 21.37 9.63 -18.82
CA ILE A 151 21.05 9.83 -20.24
C ILE A 151 20.09 11.03 -20.37
N GLU A 152 20.58 12.10 -20.98
CA GLU A 152 19.82 13.33 -21.13
C GLU A 152 18.82 13.20 -22.28
N ALA A 153 17.55 13.54 -22.00
CA ALA A 153 16.55 13.71 -23.04
C ALA A 153 16.90 14.94 -23.89
N LYS A 154 16.89 14.78 -25.22
CA LYS A 154 17.04 15.92 -26.12
C LYS A 154 15.82 16.84 -25.99
N GLU A 155 15.97 18.09 -26.38
CA GLU A 155 14.89 19.09 -26.32
C GLU A 155 13.67 18.69 -27.19
N SER A 156 13.89 17.86 -28.22
CA SER A 156 12.83 17.24 -29.03
C SER A 156 12.03 16.14 -28.32
N ASP A 157 12.56 15.59 -27.22
CA ASP A 157 12.09 14.36 -26.60
C ASP A 157 11.43 14.61 -25.23
N ILE A 158 11.03 15.86 -24.96
CA ILE A 158 10.40 16.26 -23.69
C ILE A 158 9.18 15.40 -23.34
N ILE A 159 8.41 14.97 -24.35
CA ILE A 159 7.23 14.12 -24.18
C ILE A 159 7.62 12.70 -23.70
N ARG A 160 8.82 12.22 -24.06
CA ARG A 160 9.35 10.89 -23.71
C ARG A 160 10.35 10.93 -22.56
N LYS A 161 10.41 12.04 -21.81
CA LYS A 161 11.40 12.23 -20.75
C LYS A 161 11.34 11.14 -19.69
N ASN A 162 10.16 10.60 -19.42
CA ASN A 162 10.01 9.52 -18.44
C ASN A 162 10.45 8.17 -19.02
N ASP A 163 10.05 7.85 -20.24
CA ASP A 163 10.51 6.66 -20.98
C ASP A 163 12.04 6.59 -21.04
N ILE A 164 12.70 7.72 -21.34
CA ILE A 164 14.17 7.83 -21.38
C ILE A 164 14.80 7.52 -20.02
N LYS A 165 14.16 7.91 -18.91
CA LYS A 165 14.63 7.57 -17.56
C LYS A 165 14.42 6.09 -17.23
N ILE A 166 13.34 5.48 -17.69
CA ILE A 166 13.13 4.02 -17.56
C ILE A 166 14.19 3.28 -18.37
N PHE A 167 14.44 3.72 -19.61
CA PHE A 167 15.49 3.18 -20.45
C PHE A 167 16.90 3.33 -19.84
N ASP A 168 17.20 4.48 -19.24
CA ASP A 168 18.45 4.73 -18.51
C ASP A 168 18.62 3.75 -17.33
N CYS A 169 17.56 3.51 -16.57
CA CYS A 169 17.53 2.48 -15.52
C CYS A 169 17.89 1.10 -16.09
N CYS A 170 17.24 0.69 -17.19
CA CYS A 170 17.54 -0.58 -17.85
C CYS A 170 19.02 -0.68 -18.29
N CYS A 171 19.56 0.39 -18.86
CA CYS A 171 20.98 0.45 -19.24
C CYS A 171 21.89 0.28 -18.04
N TYR A 172 21.62 0.97 -16.93
CA TYR A 172 22.42 0.86 -15.71
C TYR A 172 22.48 -0.58 -15.19
N PHE A 173 21.32 -1.22 -15.00
CA PHE A 173 21.25 -2.58 -14.46
C PHE A 173 21.81 -3.64 -15.42
N ARG A 174 21.87 -3.36 -16.72
CA ARG A 174 22.51 -4.24 -17.71
C ARG A 174 24.00 -4.41 -17.45
N THR A 175 24.64 -3.43 -16.80
CA THR A 175 26.04 -3.57 -16.37
C THR A 175 26.22 -4.48 -15.15
N LYS A 176 25.13 -4.88 -14.50
CA LYS A 176 25.12 -5.71 -13.28
C LYS A 176 24.65 -7.14 -13.54
N GLY A 177 23.79 -7.35 -14.53
CA GLY A 177 23.24 -8.66 -14.86
C GLY A 177 22.29 -8.62 -16.05
N ASN A 178 21.50 -9.68 -16.21
CA ASN A 178 20.50 -9.75 -17.28
C ASN A 178 19.36 -8.79 -16.95
N VAL A 179 18.94 -7.95 -17.92
CA VAL A 179 17.83 -7.02 -17.75
C VAL A 179 16.70 -7.37 -18.70
N ILE A 180 15.49 -7.33 -18.15
CA ILE A 180 14.25 -7.53 -18.87
C ILE A 180 13.31 -6.39 -18.48
N LEU A 181 12.80 -5.66 -19.47
CA LEU A 181 11.80 -4.61 -19.25
C LEU A 181 10.40 -5.20 -19.32
N ALA A 182 9.56 -4.96 -18.32
CA ALA A 182 8.12 -5.17 -18.41
C ALA A 182 7.42 -3.84 -18.72
N SER A 183 6.94 -3.67 -19.96
CA SER A 183 6.20 -2.47 -20.38
C SER A 183 5.12 -2.79 -21.40
N GLY A 184 3.99 -2.07 -21.29
CA GLY A 184 2.93 -2.07 -22.29
C GLY A 184 3.14 -1.06 -23.42
N ASP A 185 4.11 -0.15 -23.31
CA ASP A 185 4.40 0.85 -24.34
C ASP A 185 5.33 0.26 -25.42
N LYS A 186 4.79 0.15 -26.63
CA LYS A 186 5.51 -0.38 -27.79
C LYS A 186 6.73 0.47 -28.16
N ASN A 187 6.68 1.79 -27.99
CA ASN A 187 7.78 2.66 -28.36
C ASN A 187 8.98 2.43 -27.44
N LEU A 188 8.74 2.36 -26.12
CA LEU A 188 9.76 2.06 -25.14
C LEU A 188 10.33 0.65 -25.34
N CYS A 189 9.47 -0.35 -25.61
CA CYS A 189 9.95 -1.70 -25.92
C CYS A 189 10.87 -1.74 -27.15
N ILE A 190 10.48 -1.08 -28.26
CA ILE A 190 11.31 -1.00 -29.47
C ILE A 190 12.66 -0.31 -29.20
N GLU A 191 12.68 0.71 -28.33
CA GLU A 191 13.91 1.40 -27.96
C GLU A 191 14.86 0.51 -27.14
N CYS A 192 14.32 -0.22 -26.16
CA CYS A 192 15.07 -1.22 -25.40
C CYS A 192 15.61 -2.36 -26.28
N GLU A 193 14.81 -2.87 -27.22
CA GLU A 193 15.21 -3.97 -28.10
C GLU A 193 16.36 -3.60 -29.04
N LYS A 194 16.42 -2.35 -29.52
CA LYS A 194 17.55 -1.83 -30.32
C LYS A 194 18.87 -1.94 -29.57
N GLU A 195 18.82 -1.84 -28.25
CA GLU A 195 19.97 -1.94 -27.36
C GLU A 195 20.14 -3.35 -26.78
N HIS A 196 19.48 -4.34 -27.36
CA HIS A 196 19.53 -5.75 -26.94
C HIS A 196 19.03 -5.99 -25.51
N ILE A 197 18.12 -5.15 -25.02
CA ILE A 197 17.40 -5.35 -23.76
C ILE A 197 16.09 -6.06 -24.08
N ARG A 198 15.83 -7.19 -23.41
CA ARG A 198 14.64 -8.01 -23.67
C ARG A 198 13.41 -7.35 -23.03
N THR A 199 12.24 -7.58 -23.62
CA THR A 199 11.00 -6.90 -23.24
C THR A 199 9.88 -7.92 -23.03
N ILE A 200 9.05 -7.72 -22.02
CA ILE A 200 7.82 -8.49 -21.79
C ILE A 200 6.68 -7.48 -21.78
N SER A 201 5.71 -7.65 -22.66
CA SER A 201 4.51 -6.83 -22.67
C SER A 201 3.34 -7.62 -22.10
N PRO A 202 2.59 -7.06 -21.13
CA PRO A 202 1.38 -7.71 -20.65
C PRO A 202 0.40 -7.89 -21.82
N PRO A 203 -0.18 -9.09 -22.00
CA PRO A 203 -1.22 -9.30 -22.99
C PRO A 203 -2.45 -8.44 -22.66
N LYS A 204 -3.31 -8.21 -23.65
CA LYS A 204 -4.59 -7.50 -23.45
C LYS A 204 -5.60 -8.27 -22.57
N ARG A 205 -5.27 -9.49 -22.14
CA ARG A 205 -6.13 -10.42 -21.39
C ARG A 205 -5.50 -10.72 -20.03
N THR A 206 -5.90 -11.83 -19.42
CA THR A 206 -5.27 -12.44 -18.24
C THR A 206 -3.76 -12.50 -18.44
N TRP A 207 -3.03 -11.97 -17.47
CA TRP A 207 -1.58 -12.06 -17.37
C TRP A 207 -1.28 -12.59 -15.99
N THR A 208 -0.38 -13.57 -15.89
CA THR A 208 -0.08 -14.27 -14.65
C THR A 208 1.41 -14.26 -14.33
N SER A 209 1.76 -14.45 -13.07
CA SER A 209 3.14 -14.68 -12.63
C SER A 209 3.80 -15.85 -13.39
N ARG A 210 3.02 -16.89 -13.74
CA ARG A 210 3.47 -18.02 -14.58
C ARG A 210 3.78 -17.59 -16.02
N ASP A 211 3.00 -16.68 -16.62
CA ASP A 211 3.30 -16.16 -17.95
C ASP A 211 4.62 -15.40 -17.98
N ILE A 212 4.91 -14.63 -16.93
CA ILE A 212 6.20 -13.98 -16.75
C ILE A 212 7.30 -15.04 -16.65
N ALA A 213 7.12 -16.08 -15.82
CA ALA A 213 8.09 -17.17 -15.71
C ALA A 213 8.36 -17.88 -17.05
N HIS A 214 7.32 -18.17 -17.84
CA HIS A 214 7.50 -18.73 -19.18
C HIS A 214 8.29 -17.80 -20.10
N ALA A 215 8.03 -16.48 -20.05
CA ALA A 215 8.81 -15.51 -20.81
C ALA A 215 10.28 -15.49 -20.36
N LEU A 216 10.56 -15.57 -19.05
CA LEU A 216 11.92 -15.64 -18.52
C LEU A 216 12.66 -16.90 -19.01
N VAL A 217 11.98 -18.06 -19.02
CA VAL A 217 12.54 -19.32 -19.55
C VAL A 217 12.79 -19.24 -21.05
N ALA A 218 11.88 -18.63 -21.81
CA ALA A 218 12.06 -18.40 -23.25
C ALA A 218 13.26 -17.48 -23.57
N TYR A 219 13.73 -16.72 -22.58
CA TYR A 219 14.93 -15.90 -22.66
C TYR A 219 16.19 -16.59 -22.11
N ASP A 220 16.17 -17.91 -21.97
CA ASP A 220 17.28 -18.72 -21.47
C ASP A 220 17.74 -18.30 -20.05
N ILE A 221 16.83 -17.75 -19.24
CA ILE A 221 17.11 -17.50 -17.83
C ILE A 221 16.97 -18.84 -17.08
N HIS A 222 18.11 -19.47 -16.81
CA HIS A 222 18.17 -20.75 -16.12
C HIS A 222 17.76 -20.64 -14.64
N GLY A 223 17.29 -21.76 -14.07
CA GLY A 223 16.91 -21.86 -12.66
C GLY A 223 15.47 -21.44 -12.35
N ILE A 224 14.68 -21.12 -13.39
CA ILE A 224 13.25 -20.80 -13.27
C ILE A 224 12.45 -22.00 -13.76
N GLN A 225 11.61 -22.56 -12.89
CA GLN A 225 10.65 -23.62 -13.22
C GLN A 225 9.24 -23.01 -13.26
N PRO A 226 8.62 -22.80 -14.43
CA PRO A 226 7.30 -22.17 -14.55
C PRO A 226 6.21 -22.89 -13.76
N GLU A 227 6.38 -24.17 -13.48
CA GLU A 227 5.45 -25.01 -12.72
C GLU A 227 5.34 -24.55 -11.26
N LEU A 228 6.41 -23.96 -10.71
CA LEU A 228 6.46 -23.42 -9.34
C LEU A 228 5.66 -22.14 -9.16
N PHE A 229 5.35 -21.46 -10.27
CA PHE A 229 4.56 -20.23 -10.29
C PHE A 229 3.08 -20.57 -10.34
N ARG A 230 2.26 -19.75 -9.70
CA ARG A 230 0.81 -19.95 -9.75
C ARG A 230 0.28 -19.56 -11.13
N GLY A 231 -0.28 -20.55 -11.83
CA GLY A 231 -0.88 -20.37 -13.16
C GLY A 231 -2.33 -19.88 -13.13
N HIS A 232 -2.97 -19.93 -11.96
CA HIS A 232 -4.27 -19.30 -11.76
C HIS A 232 -4.08 -18.08 -10.88
N GLU A 233 -4.20 -16.89 -11.46
CA GLU A 233 -4.34 -15.72 -10.62
C GLU A 233 -5.77 -15.59 -10.13
N ASP A 234 -5.88 -15.20 -8.87
CA ASP A 234 -7.11 -14.72 -8.25
C ASP A 234 -7.66 -13.55 -9.06
N ALA A 235 -8.97 -13.36 -9.03
CA ALA A 235 -9.56 -12.29 -9.81
C ALA A 235 -8.98 -10.93 -9.42
N SER A 236 -8.27 -10.32 -10.37
CA SER A 236 -7.60 -9.06 -10.17
C SER A 236 -8.59 -7.90 -10.39
N TYR A 237 -8.77 -7.05 -9.39
CA TYR A 237 -9.48 -5.78 -9.58
C TYR A 237 -8.54 -4.76 -10.24
N ARG A 238 -8.82 -4.41 -11.50
CA ARG A 238 -7.99 -3.54 -12.35
C ARG A 238 -8.70 -2.24 -12.70
N PRO A 239 -7.95 -1.17 -13.03
CA PRO A 239 -8.57 0.01 -13.58
C PRO A 239 -9.24 -0.27 -14.93
N ALA A 240 -10.36 0.42 -15.18
CA ALA A 240 -10.97 0.36 -16.51
C ALA A 240 -10.06 1.11 -17.48
N SER A 241 -9.76 0.50 -18.63
CA SER A 241 -9.00 1.17 -19.69
C SER A 241 -9.73 2.45 -20.12
N GLU A 242 -9.00 3.54 -20.36
CA GLU A 242 -9.56 4.86 -20.73
C GLU A 242 -10.52 4.82 -21.94
N ASN A 243 -10.38 3.81 -22.81
CA ASN A 243 -11.23 3.61 -24.00
C ASN A 243 -12.44 2.67 -23.77
N SER A 244 -12.58 2.09 -22.57
CA SER A 244 -13.71 1.21 -22.22
C SER A 244 -14.74 1.97 -21.41
N THR A 245 -15.89 2.25 -22.01
CA THR A 245 -17.11 2.73 -21.33
C THR A 245 -17.74 1.69 -20.39
N ARG A 246 -17.04 0.59 -20.06
CA ARG A 246 -17.54 -0.52 -19.24
C ARG A 246 -16.60 -0.85 -18.10
N THR A 247 -17.17 -0.71 -16.89
CA THR A 247 -17.03 -1.52 -15.67
C THR A 247 -15.62 -2.01 -15.30
N ARG A 248 -15.18 -1.68 -14.07
CA ARG A 248 -14.02 -2.29 -13.41
C ARG A 248 -14.05 -3.80 -13.62
N VAL A 249 -12.98 -4.36 -14.16
CA VAL A 249 -12.96 -5.76 -14.57
C VAL A 249 -12.56 -6.62 -13.37
N THR A 250 -13.43 -7.55 -13.01
CA THR A 250 -13.09 -8.72 -12.19
C THR A 250 -12.95 -9.86 -13.18
N GLU A 251 -11.73 -10.11 -13.66
CA GLU A 251 -11.50 -11.30 -14.48
C GLU A 251 -11.55 -12.49 -13.52
N GLY A 252 -12.68 -13.18 -13.48
CA GLY A 252 -12.76 -14.45 -12.77
C GLY A 252 -11.68 -15.39 -13.27
N SER A 253 -11.21 -16.25 -12.37
CA SER A 253 -10.31 -17.34 -12.69
C SER A 253 -10.92 -18.14 -13.87
N VAL A 254 -10.42 -17.91 -15.09
CA VAL A 254 -10.76 -18.75 -16.24
C VAL A 254 -10.00 -20.04 -16.02
N CYS A 255 -10.63 -21.00 -15.34
CA CYS A 255 -10.23 -22.39 -15.44
C CYS A 255 -10.28 -22.69 -16.94
N GLN A 256 -9.13 -22.66 -17.61
CA GLN A 256 -9.02 -23.30 -18.90
C GLN A 256 -9.40 -24.74 -18.64
N ALA A 257 -10.57 -25.15 -19.15
CA ALA A 257 -10.91 -26.55 -19.23
C ALA A 257 -9.86 -27.14 -20.16
N ASP A 258 -8.80 -27.71 -19.59
CA ASP A 258 -7.94 -28.63 -20.33
C ASP A 258 -8.87 -29.78 -20.75
N GLU A 259 -9.39 -29.71 -21.98
CA GLU A 259 -10.27 -30.72 -22.58
C GLU A 259 -9.61 -32.11 -22.67
N ASP A 260 -8.32 -32.23 -22.32
CA ASP A 260 -7.52 -33.45 -22.36
C ASP A 260 -6.98 -33.93 -20.99
N ARG A 261 -7.46 -33.39 -19.86
CA ARG A 261 -7.16 -34.00 -18.55
C ARG A 261 -8.20 -35.05 -18.20
N MET A 262 -7.82 -36.32 -18.40
CA MET A 262 -8.52 -37.47 -17.81
C MET A 262 -8.74 -37.22 -16.32
N ASP A 263 -9.97 -37.35 -15.85
CA ASP A 263 -10.37 -37.27 -14.44
C ASP A 263 -9.62 -38.31 -13.59
N VAL A 264 -8.39 -37.98 -13.21
CA VAL A 264 -7.70 -38.71 -12.14
C VAL A 264 -8.29 -38.16 -10.86
N TYR A 265 -9.01 -39.02 -10.13
CA TYR A 265 -9.53 -38.74 -8.79
C TYR A 265 -8.40 -38.30 -7.86
N GLU A 266 -8.09 -37.01 -7.86
CA GLU A 266 -7.03 -36.37 -7.06
C GLU A 266 -7.57 -36.09 -5.65
N GLU A 267 -8.16 -37.10 -5.01
CA GLU A 267 -8.83 -36.95 -3.70
C GLU A 267 -7.88 -37.14 -2.50
N TYR A 268 -6.58 -37.39 -2.71
CA TYR A 268 -5.73 -37.88 -1.61
C TYR A 268 -4.39 -37.16 -1.34
N LEU A 269 -4.03 -36.05 -1.99
CA LEU A 269 -2.69 -35.47 -1.81
C LEU A 269 -2.56 -33.95 -1.54
N THR A 270 -3.60 -33.26 -1.08
CA THR A 270 -3.43 -31.91 -0.50
C THR A 270 -4.19 -31.76 0.82
N GLN A 271 -3.51 -32.11 1.91
CA GLN A 271 -3.88 -31.62 3.25
C GLN A 271 -3.68 -30.09 3.31
N SER A 272 -4.69 -29.38 2.83
CA SER A 272 -5.26 -28.15 3.42
C SER A 272 -4.27 -27.07 3.87
N ALA A 273 -3.64 -26.39 2.91
CA ALA A 273 -3.63 -24.94 3.01
C ALA A 273 -5.08 -24.49 2.77
N ALA A 274 -5.74 -23.90 3.77
CA ALA A 274 -7.11 -23.43 3.62
C ALA A 274 -7.18 -22.51 2.39
N GLU A 275 -7.87 -22.96 1.33
CA GLU A 275 -8.00 -22.19 0.10
C GLU A 275 -8.72 -20.88 0.41
N ASP A 276 -7.98 -19.80 0.29
CA ASP A 276 -8.52 -18.44 0.36
C ASP A 276 -9.61 -18.31 -0.71
N PHE A 277 -10.72 -17.63 -0.38
CA PHE A 277 -11.84 -17.49 -1.31
C PHE A 277 -11.43 -16.77 -2.61
N THR A 278 -11.30 -17.47 -3.73
CA THR A 278 -11.07 -16.82 -5.03
C THR A 278 -12.17 -15.77 -5.29
N PRO A 279 -11.82 -14.48 -5.50
CA PRO A 279 -12.81 -13.42 -5.60
C PRO A 279 -13.68 -13.64 -6.83
N SER A 280 -14.96 -13.93 -6.63
CA SER A 280 -15.92 -14.08 -7.73
C SER A 280 -16.56 -12.75 -8.13
N HIS A 281 -16.47 -11.74 -7.25
CA HIS A 281 -17.19 -10.49 -7.36
C HIS A 281 -16.25 -9.28 -7.23
N ALA A 282 -16.60 -8.16 -7.88
CA ALA A 282 -15.81 -6.91 -7.81
C ALA A 282 -15.63 -6.41 -6.37
N LEU A 283 -16.68 -6.53 -5.54
CA LEU A 283 -16.61 -6.21 -4.11
C LEU A 283 -15.66 -7.14 -3.36
N ASP A 284 -15.60 -8.42 -3.71
CA ASP A 284 -14.68 -9.37 -3.06
C ASP A 284 -13.23 -9.01 -3.40
N ALA A 285 -12.96 -8.72 -4.67
CA ALA A 285 -11.64 -8.33 -5.13
C ALA A 285 -11.20 -6.97 -4.53
N LEU A 286 -12.12 -6.00 -4.46
CA LEU A 286 -11.86 -4.72 -3.77
C LEU A 286 -11.63 -4.94 -2.26
N HIS A 287 -12.41 -5.79 -1.62
CA HIS A 287 -12.26 -6.09 -0.19
C HIS A 287 -10.90 -6.71 0.13
N TRP A 288 -10.44 -7.63 -0.71
CA TRP A 288 -9.11 -8.19 -0.60
C TRP A 288 -8.02 -7.14 -0.74
N GLN A 289 -8.13 -6.25 -1.73
CA GLN A 289 -7.18 -5.13 -1.87
C GLN A 289 -7.19 -4.22 -0.64
N VAL A 290 -8.37 -3.97 -0.06
CA VAL A 290 -8.53 -3.19 1.16
C VAL A 290 -7.89 -3.86 2.36
N ILE A 291 -8.09 -5.17 2.54
CA ILE A 291 -7.42 -5.95 3.58
C ILE A 291 -5.91 -5.80 3.47
N ASP A 292 -5.35 -6.04 2.28
CA ASP A 292 -3.90 -5.98 2.08
C ASP A 292 -3.33 -4.59 2.29
N HIS A 293 -3.96 -3.60 1.65
CA HIS A 293 -3.52 -2.22 1.69
C HIS A 293 -3.55 -1.65 3.11
N PHE A 294 -4.69 -1.76 3.80
CA PHE A 294 -4.83 -1.15 5.12
C PHE A 294 -4.12 -1.95 6.23
N SER A 295 -3.98 -3.26 6.09
CA SER A 295 -3.18 -4.05 7.04
C SER A 295 -1.72 -3.62 7.01
N SER A 296 -1.16 -3.46 5.81
CA SER A 296 0.18 -2.90 5.59
C SER A 296 0.29 -1.47 6.14
N LEU A 297 -0.65 -0.61 5.74
CA LEU A 297 -0.60 0.81 6.09
C LEU A 297 -0.70 1.01 7.62
N PHE A 298 -1.54 0.24 8.30
CA PHE A 298 -1.62 0.27 9.77
C PHE A 298 -0.34 -0.22 10.44
N LYS A 299 0.32 -1.26 9.93
CA LYS A 299 1.63 -1.69 10.46
C LYS A 299 2.68 -0.60 10.29
N ASN A 300 2.75 0.01 9.10
CA ASN A 300 3.68 1.12 8.81
C ASN A 300 3.42 2.34 9.69
N LEU A 301 2.15 2.70 9.89
CA LEU A 301 1.77 3.78 10.79
C LEU A 301 2.13 3.47 12.24
N ALA A 302 1.83 2.25 12.70
CA ALA A 302 2.18 1.80 14.05
C ALA A 302 3.69 1.87 14.28
N ASP A 303 4.50 1.41 13.33
CA ASP A 303 5.95 1.47 13.44
C ASP A 303 6.48 2.91 13.51
N ARG A 304 5.98 3.81 12.65
CA ARG A 304 6.36 5.25 12.69
C ARG A 304 6.01 5.89 14.02
N LEU A 305 4.79 5.67 14.52
CA LEU A 305 4.38 6.19 15.82
C LEU A 305 5.21 5.61 16.97
N ARG A 306 5.55 4.33 16.87
CA ARG A 306 6.40 3.64 17.85
C ARG A 306 7.79 4.27 17.87
N THR A 307 8.41 4.46 16.72
CA THR A 307 9.73 5.10 16.61
C THR A 307 9.68 6.55 17.10
N ALA A 308 8.67 7.33 16.71
CA ALA A 308 8.51 8.72 17.15
C ALA A 308 8.32 8.87 18.67
N ASN A 309 7.64 7.91 19.31
CA ASN A 309 7.46 7.88 20.77
C ASN A 309 8.65 7.24 21.53
N GLY A 310 9.75 6.90 20.86
CA GLY A 310 10.91 6.26 21.49
C GLY A 310 10.66 4.80 21.89
N HIS A 311 9.67 4.15 21.28
CA HIS A 311 9.32 2.74 21.50
C HIS A 311 9.93 1.80 20.44
N GLY A 312 10.63 2.34 19.42
CA GLY A 312 11.17 1.59 18.27
C GLY A 312 12.40 0.71 18.55
N GLY A 313 12.61 0.30 19.79
CA GLY A 313 13.72 -0.58 20.18
C GLY A 313 13.45 -2.06 19.88
N PRO A 314 14.48 -2.93 20.02
CA PRO A 314 14.29 -4.37 19.95
C PRO A 314 13.28 -4.85 21.02
N PRO A 315 12.56 -5.96 20.78
CA PRO A 315 11.59 -6.48 21.72
C PRO A 315 12.18 -6.71 23.11
N VAL A 316 11.49 -6.23 24.13
CA VAL A 316 11.90 -6.37 25.53
C VAL A 316 11.26 -7.61 26.12
N VAL A 317 12.07 -8.51 26.69
CA VAL A 317 11.61 -9.80 27.24
C VAL A 317 10.92 -9.65 28.62
N SER A 318 11.00 -8.47 29.24
CA SER A 318 10.40 -8.22 30.56
C SER A 318 8.88 -8.41 30.55
N ALA A 319 8.38 -9.23 31.48
CA ALA A 319 6.94 -9.45 31.67
C ALA A 319 6.16 -8.17 32.05
N HIS A 320 6.85 -7.18 32.61
CA HIS A 320 6.27 -5.89 32.98
C HIS A 320 6.28 -4.86 31.85
N ALA A 321 6.94 -5.16 30.73
CA ALA A 321 6.91 -4.29 29.57
C ALA A 321 5.50 -4.32 28.93
N PRO A 322 4.98 -3.18 28.45
CA PRO A 322 3.74 -3.15 27.67
C PRO A 322 3.78 -4.15 26.50
N TRP A 323 2.64 -4.72 26.13
CA TRP A 323 2.58 -5.74 25.07
C TRP A 323 3.21 -5.28 23.75
N PHE A 324 3.02 -4.00 23.38
CA PHE A 324 3.60 -3.41 22.17
C PHE A 324 5.13 -3.26 22.21
N ARG A 325 5.79 -3.42 23.36
CA ARG A 325 7.25 -3.50 23.46
C ARG A 325 7.78 -4.93 23.48
N ARG A 326 6.90 -5.93 23.63
CA ARG A 326 7.27 -7.34 23.72
C ARG A 326 7.22 -8.05 22.36
N ILE A 327 6.43 -7.54 21.43
CA ILE A 327 6.18 -8.15 20.11
C ILE A 327 6.77 -7.24 19.02
N ARG A 328 7.41 -7.85 18.02
CA ARG A 328 7.92 -7.17 16.82
C ARG A 328 6.76 -6.61 15.99
N VAL A 329 6.89 -5.43 15.39
CA VAL A 329 5.76 -4.80 14.67
C VAL A 329 5.37 -5.60 13.43
N GLU A 330 6.31 -6.31 12.84
CA GLU A 330 6.08 -7.21 11.70
C GLU A 330 5.04 -8.30 12.04
N GLU A 331 5.04 -8.75 13.30
CA GLU A 331 4.16 -9.77 13.85
C GLU A 331 2.82 -9.21 14.36
N TRP A 332 2.62 -7.89 14.32
CA TRP A 332 1.38 -7.31 14.83
C TRP A 332 0.18 -7.65 13.95
N THR A 333 -0.96 -7.90 14.60
CA THR A 333 -2.25 -7.98 13.92
C THR A 333 -2.84 -6.58 13.72
N VAL A 334 -3.83 -6.45 12.84
CA VAL A 334 -4.59 -5.20 12.67
C VAL A 334 -5.21 -4.74 14.00
N GLU A 335 -5.74 -5.67 14.79
CA GLU A 335 -6.30 -5.37 16.11
C GLU A 335 -5.26 -4.75 17.04
N GLN A 336 -4.06 -5.34 17.10
CA GLN A 336 -2.94 -4.81 17.88
C GLN A 336 -2.54 -3.40 17.40
N CYS A 337 -2.47 -3.16 16.09
CA CYS A 337 -2.22 -1.82 15.56
C CYS A 337 -3.29 -0.82 16.03
N LEU A 338 -4.58 -1.18 15.95
CA LEU A 338 -5.68 -0.32 16.37
C LEU A 338 -5.65 -0.03 17.89
N ASP A 339 -5.35 -1.04 18.71
CA ASP A 339 -5.17 -0.87 20.16
C ASP A 339 -4.00 0.07 20.48
N TYR A 340 -2.91 -0.03 19.73
CA TYR A 340 -1.78 0.88 19.87
C TYR A 340 -2.16 2.31 19.46
N PHE A 341 -2.99 2.51 18.44
CA PHE A 341 -3.49 3.83 18.07
C PHE A 341 -4.39 4.42 19.15
N LYS A 342 -5.29 3.61 19.74
CA LYS A 342 -6.10 4.03 20.89
C LYS A 342 -5.21 4.49 22.04
N TYR A 343 -4.19 3.70 22.39
CA TYR A 343 -3.20 4.06 23.40
C TYR A 343 -2.50 5.40 23.07
N HIS A 344 -2.04 5.58 21.83
CA HIS A 344 -1.37 6.82 21.39
C HIS A 344 -2.27 8.06 21.47
N VAL A 345 -3.52 7.93 21.03
CA VAL A 345 -4.54 8.99 21.10
C VAL A 345 -4.81 9.37 22.56
N GLU A 346 -4.91 8.38 23.45
CA GLU A 346 -5.08 8.61 24.89
C GLU A 346 -3.87 9.31 25.52
N GLN A 347 -2.64 8.92 25.17
CA GLN A 347 -1.42 9.58 25.64
C GLN A 347 -1.37 11.06 25.22
N LYS A 348 -1.83 11.38 24.00
CA LYS A 348 -1.94 12.76 23.51
C LYS A 348 -3.14 13.53 24.04
N ARG A 349 -3.96 12.92 24.92
CA ARG A 349 -5.21 13.50 25.45
C ARG A 349 -6.18 13.95 24.37
N LEU A 350 -6.16 13.27 23.22
CA LEU A 350 -7.09 13.52 22.13
C LEU A 350 -8.42 12.80 22.40
N PRO A 351 -9.53 13.24 21.79
CA PRO A 351 -10.80 12.53 21.90
C PRO A 351 -10.67 11.06 21.48
N ARG A 352 -11.33 10.17 22.23
CA ARG A 352 -11.31 8.73 21.94
C ARG A 352 -11.82 8.45 20.54
N LEU A 353 -11.16 7.50 19.88
CA LEU A 353 -11.60 6.97 18.59
C LEU A 353 -12.95 6.29 18.75
N ARG A 354 -13.85 6.51 17.79
CA ARG A 354 -15.17 5.86 17.78
C ARG A 354 -15.00 4.39 17.47
N ASP A 355 -15.76 3.55 18.16
CA ASP A 355 -15.90 2.16 17.77
C ASP A 355 -16.83 2.06 16.55
N THR A 356 -16.41 1.31 15.54
CA THR A 356 -17.20 1.07 14.33
C THR A 356 -18.05 -0.19 14.47
N THR A 357 -19.18 -0.19 13.77
CA THR A 357 -19.99 -1.41 13.57
C THR A 357 -20.05 -1.68 12.06
N PRO A 358 -19.40 -2.75 11.56
CA PRO A 358 -18.57 -3.74 12.27
C PRO A 358 -17.23 -3.16 12.76
N PRO A 359 -16.55 -3.81 13.72
CA PRO A 359 -15.20 -3.40 14.12
C PRO A 359 -14.22 -3.46 12.95
N ILE A 360 -13.37 -2.44 12.78
CA ILE A 360 -12.38 -2.35 11.69
C ILE A 360 -11.51 -3.61 11.64
N ALA A 361 -11.04 -4.10 12.78
CA ALA A 361 -10.25 -5.32 12.86
C ALA A 361 -10.97 -6.52 12.24
N VAL A 362 -12.28 -6.67 12.49
CA VAL A 362 -13.08 -7.79 11.96
C VAL A 362 -13.34 -7.64 10.47
N PHE A 363 -13.54 -6.41 10.00
CA PHE A 363 -13.70 -6.13 8.57
C PHE A 363 -12.43 -6.50 7.80
N LEU A 364 -11.26 -6.18 8.34
CA LEU A 364 -9.97 -6.45 7.70
C LEU A 364 -9.42 -7.88 7.92
N LEU A 365 -10.22 -8.83 8.42
CA LEU A 365 -9.80 -10.22 8.58
C LEU A 365 -9.84 -10.97 7.26
N ARG A 366 -8.79 -11.76 6.99
CA ARG A 366 -8.82 -12.75 5.91
C ARG A 366 -9.74 -13.93 6.25
N SER A 367 -10.17 -14.65 5.22
CA SER A 367 -11.20 -15.70 5.34
C SER A 367 -10.80 -16.86 6.26
N GLN A 368 -9.54 -17.29 6.19
CA GLN A 368 -8.95 -18.30 7.09
C GLN A 368 -8.74 -17.80 8.52
N GLU A 369 -8.63 -16.49 8.72
CA GLU A 369 -8.31 -15.93 10.03
C GLU A 369 -9.53 -15.95 10.94
N LYS A 370 -9.28 -16.24 12.21
CA LYS A 370 -10.29 -16.19 13.26
C LYS A 370 -9.88 -15.19 14.30
N LEU A 371 -10.78 -14.26 14.59
CA LEU A 371 -10.63 -13.30 15.67
C LEU A 371 -11.85 -13.38 16.57
N HIS A 372 -11.64 -13.68 17.86
CA HIS A 372 -12.73 -13.80 18.83
C HIS A 372 -13.87 -14.74 18.39
N GLY A 373 -13.52 -15.84 17.70
CA GLY A 373 -14.48 -16.82 17.17
C GLY A 373 -15.22 -16.38 15.90
N ARG A 374 -14.98 -15.16 15.40
CA ARG A 374 -15.50 -14.67 14.11
C ARG A 374 -14.50 -14.98 13.00
N ARG A 375 -15.00 -15.45 11.86
CA ARG A 375 -14.21 -15.64 10.63
C ARG A 375 -14.31 -14.41 9.75
N GLY A 376 -13.29 -14.18 8.92
CA GLY A 376 -13.35 -13.19 7.85
C GLY A 376 -14.55 -13.44 6.92
N ARG A 377 -15.11 -12.35 6.39
CA ARG A 377 -16.27 -12.34 5.49
C ARG A 377 -15.84 -11.89 4.10
N ARG A 378 -16.60 -12.29 3.07
CA ARG A 378 -16.37 -11.81 1.70
C ARG A 378 -16.80 -10.35 1.56
N GLY A 379 -16.33 -9.67 0.52
CA GLY A 379 -16.65 -8.26 0.29
C GLY A 379 -18.15 -8.04 0.07
N GLN A 380 -18.82 -8.98 -0.59
CA GLN A 380 -20.27 -8.97 -0.83
C GLN A 380 -21.12 -9.26 0.42
N ASP A 381 -20.53 -9.88 1.46
CA ASP A 381 -21.25 -10.20 2.70
C ASP A 381 -21.40 -8.97 3.61
N TRP A 382 -20.70 -7.88 3.27
CA TRP A 382 -20.76 -6.59 3.96
C TRP A 382 -21.75 -5.67 3.29
N SER A 383 -22.64 -5.06 4.07
CA SER A 383 -23.56 -4.05 3.53
C SER A 383 -22.81 -2.79 3.14
N ARG A 384 -23.35 -2.00 2.20
CA ARG A 384 -22.76 -0.69 1.84
C ARG A 384 -22.56 0.21 3.07
N GLN A 385 -23.47 0.15 4.05
CA GLN A 385 -23.34 0.92 5.27
C GLN A 385 -22.16 0.44 6.13
N ASP A 386 -21.91 -0.87 6.19
CA ASP A 386 -20.75 -1.42 6.92
C ASP A 386 -19.44 -0.90 6.33
N TRP A 387 -19.33 -0.92 4.99
CA TRP A 387 -18.20 -0.35 4.28
C TRP A 387 -17.98 1.15 4.60
N VAL A 388 -19.06 1.95 4.55
CA VAL A 388 -19.01 3.39 4.87
C VAL A 388 -18.63 3.62 6.33
N ASN A 389 -19.17 2.84 7.27
CA ASN A 389 -18.86 2.95 8.69
C ASN A 389 -17.37 2.65 8.95
N VAL A 390 -16.85 1.59 8.34
CA VAL A 390 -15.46 1.18 8.49
C VAL A 390 -14.52 2.20 7.85
N ALA A 391 -14.80 2.64 6.62
CA ALA A 391 -14.03 3.71 5.97
C ALA A 391 -14.06 5.00 6.81
N GLY A 392 -15.21 5.38 7.36
CA GLY A 392 -15.34 6.52 8.26
C GLY A 392 -14.48 6.39 9.53
N GLY A 393 -14.42 5.20 10.12
CA GLY A 393 -13.54 4.92 11.26
C GLY A 393 -12.05 4.99 10.89
N MET A 394 -11.65 4.44 9.75
CA MET A 394 -10.28 4.56 9.26
C MET A 394 -9.89 6.02 8.95
N LYS A 395 -10.82 6.80 8.40
CA LYS A 395 -10.64 8.24 8.17
C LYS A 395 -10.40 8.97 9.49
N GLU A 396 -11.23 8.71 10.51
CA GLU A 396 -11.06 9.30 11.84
C GLU A 396 -9.70 8.94 12.44
N ILE A 397 -9.23 7.70 12.29
CA ILE A 397 -7.89 7.31 12.74
C ILE A 397 -6.83 8.16 12.04
N GLY A 398 -6.89 8.30 10.71
CA GLY A 398 -5.96 9.15 9.95
C GLY A 398 -5.96 10.60 10.44
N GLU A 399 -7.13 11.19 10.65
CA GLU A 399 -7.27 12.57 11.14
C GLU A 399 -6.70 12.75 12.55
N ARG A 400 -7.01 11.84 13.47
CA ARG A 400 -6.63 11.94 14.89
C ARG A 400 -5.16 11.65 15.12
N VAL A 401 -4.62 10.67 14.40
CA VAL A 401 -3.21 10.31 14.47
C VAL A 401 -2.36 11.34 13.73
N GLY A 402 -2.94 12.04 12.75
CA GLY A 402 -2.23 13.01 11.91
C GLY A 402 -1.51 12.34 10.74
N ASP A 403 -2.06 11.24 10.21
CA ASP A 403 -1.44 10.50 9.11
C ASP A 403 -2.10 10.80 7.76
N GLY A 404 -1.39 11.55 6.91
CA GLY A 404 -1.83 11.90 5.56
C GLY A 404 -1.99 10.68 4.66
N ALA A 405 -1.09 9.69 4.74
CA ALA A 405 -1.12 8.50 3.89
C ALA A 405 -2.39 7.65 4.12
N LEU A 406 -2.72 7.36 5.39
CA LEU A 406 -3.96 6.68 5.77
C LEU A 406 -5.18 7.49 5.32
N TYR A 407 -5.20 8.79 5.61
CA TYR A 407 -6.32 9.66 5.27
C TYR A 407 -6.61 9.67 3.77
N GLN A 408 -5.58 9.91 2.95
CA GLN A 408 -5.68 9.95 1.50
C GLN A 408 -6.06 8.59 0.92
N SER A 409 -5.57 7.49 1.50
CA SER A 409 -5.95 6.12 1.11
C SER A 409 -7.42 5.85 1.32
N VAL A 410 -8.00 6.33 2.43
CA VAL A 410 -9.43 6.20 2.70
C VAL A 410 -10.25 7.03 1.71
N LEU A 411 -9.80 8.23 1.33
CA LEU A 411 -10.48 9.02 0.30
C LEU A 411 -10.47 8.32 -1.06
N GLY A 412 -9.34 7.71 -1.44
CA GLY A 412 -9.24 6.88 -2.64
C GLY A 412 -10.22 5.70 -2.59
N LEU A 413 -10.28 5.00 -1.45
CA LEU A 413 -11.20 3.88 -1.23
C LEU A 413 -12.67 4.31 -1.38
N LEU A 414 -13.07 5.43 -0.79
CA LEU A 414 -14.46 5.89 -0.84
C LEU A 414 -14.93 6.13 -2.28
N CYS A 415 -14.07 6.73 -3.12
CA CYS A 415 -14.37 6.91 -4.54
C CYS A 415 -14.52 5.56 -5.27
N GLU A 416 -13.60 4.61 -5.03
CA GLU A 416 -13.70 3.27 -5.63
C GLU A 416 -14.92 2.50 -5.17
N MET A 417 -15.25 2.56 -3.89
CA MET A 417 -16.46 1.95 -3.34
C MET A 417 -17.69 2.45 -4.07
N ASP A 418 -17.83 3.76 -4.23
CA ASP A 418 -18.96 4.33 -4.97
C ASP A 418 -18.98 3.81 -6.41
N LEU A 419 -17.85 3.77 -7.12
CA LEU A 419 -17.81 3.21 -8.48
C LEU A 419 -18.25 1.74 -8.54
N VAL A 420 -17.79 0.90 -7.61
CA VAL A 420 -18.15 -0.53 -7.59
C VAL A 420 -19.61 -0.74 -7.21
N PHE A 421 -20.15 0.00 -6.23
CA PHE A 421 -21.56 -0.13 -5.83
C PHE A 421 -22.54 0.40 -6.89
N HIS A 422 -22.14 1.35 -7.75
CA HIS A 422 -22.96 1.82 -8.88
C HIS A 422 -22.82 0.96 -10.14
N SER A 423 -21.83 0.06 -10.20
CA SER A 423 -21.65 -0.84 -11.33
C SER A 423 -22.75 -1.92 -11.33
N ALA A 424 -23.26 -2.28 -12.52
CA ALA A 424 -24.28 -3.31 -12.65
C ALA A 424 -23.75 -4.66 -12.13
N MET A 425 -24.21 -5.06 -10.94
CA MET A 425 -23.80 -6.30 -10.31
C MET A 425 -24.40 -7.49 -11.07
N ARG A 426 -23.58 -8.51 -11.36
CA ARG A 426 -24.11 -9.78 -11.85
C ARG A 426 -24.99 -10.38 -10.74
N PRO A 427 -26.21 -10.85 -11.05
CA PRO A 427 -27.01 -11.57 -10.06
C PRO A 427 -26.19 -12.75 -9.54
N THR A 428 -25.89 -12.74 -8.25
CA THR A 428 -25.37 -13.93 -7.58
C THR A 428 -26.53 -14.92 -7.50
N GLY A 429 -26.40 -16.04 -8.20
CA GLY A 429 -27.43 -17.09 -8.21
C GLY A 429 -27.70 -17.57 -6.78
N MET A 430 -28.99 -17.65 -6.43
CA MET A 430 -29.47 -18.43 -5.28
C MET A 430 -29.40 -19.93 -5.57
#